data_AF-A0A662J7M4-F1
#
_entry.id   AF-A0A662J7M4-F1
#
_cell.length_a   1.000
_cell.length_b   1.000
_cell.length_c   1.000
_cell.angle_alpha   90.00
_cell.angle_beta   90.00
_cell.angle_gamma   90.00
#
_symmetry.space_group_name_H-M   'P 1'
#
loop_
_entity.id
_entity.type
_entity.pdbx_description
1 polymer ?
#
loop_
_entity_poly.entity_id
_entity_poly.type
_entity_poly.pdbx_seq_one_letter_code
_entity_poly.pdbx_strand_id
1 'polypeptide(L)'
;MFLSAAISTSLNLVLPIREVLSILGIPGPAGGIAVFGGFIFTFWIVAAYLIAGCQRLSCLSTAILIPSFCMLFSPWYGVVDPPWFGIYGILAFTVAGAVVEWMYRCEGGLKSLALGGGLSNMLCYLVTLIAIGAHTDLWPPQAFIPLNTSLSFTSGLIGSLLAYLLIKTGKV
;
A
#
# COMPACT_ATOMS: atom_id res chain seq x y z
N MET A 1 -12.02 -3.82 -9.20
CA MET A 1 -11.14 -2.63 -9.24
C MET A 1 -11.76 -1.47 -8.46
N PHE A 2 -12.77 -0.78 -8.97
CA PHE A 2 -13.43 0.36 -8.28
C PHE A 2 -13.86 0.07 -6.84
N LEU A 3 -14.60 -1.03 -6.61
CA LEU A 3 -15.05 -1.41 -5.27
C LEU A 3 -13.88 -1.64 -4.30
N SER A 4 -12.87 -2.39 -4.72
CA SER A 4 -11.69 -2.67 -3.89
C SER A 4 -10.91 -1.39 -3.56
N ALA A 5 -10.76 -0.50 -4.52
CA ALA A 5 -10.13 0.80 -4.31
C ALA A 5 -10.95 1.65 -3.33
N ALA A 6 -12.29 1.70 -3.48
CA ALA A 6 -13.17 2.45 -2.58
C ALA A 6 -13.14 1.91 -1.14
N ILE A 7 -13.12 0.59 -0.95
CA ILE A 7 -12.98 -0.02 0.39
C ILE A 7 -11.61 0.31 0.99
N SER A 8 -10.54 0.15 0.21
CA SER A 8 -9.17 0.49 0.62
C SER A 8 -9.05 1.95 1.06
N THR A 9 -9.57 2.88 0.26
CA THR A 9 -9.63 4.31 0.60
C THR A 9 -10.46 4.56 1.86
N SER A 10 -11.62 3.92 2.00
CA SER A 10 -12.47 4.06 3.18
C SER A 10 -11.76 3.61 4.45
N LEU A 11 -11.06 2.46 4.41
CA LEU A 11 -10.23 1.99 5.52
C LEU A 11 -9.12 2.97 5.85
N ASN A 12 -8.45 3.53 4.85
CA ASN A 12 -7.40 4.52 5.05
C ASN A 12 -7.91 5.83 5.70
N LEU A 13 -9.16 6.22 5.43
CA LEU A 13 -9.76 7.44 5.98
C LEU A 13 -10.38 7.24 7.37
N VAL A 14 -10.94 6.07 7.64
CA VAL A 14 -11.71 5.80 8.88
C VAL A 14 -10.82 5.30 10.01
N LEU A 15 -9.75 4.56 9.71
CA LEU A 15 -8.90 3.99 10.75
C LEU A 15 -8.01 5.08 11.40
N PRO A 16 -8.00 5.20 12.75
CA PRO A 16 -7.16 6.15 13.48
C PRO A 16 -5.71 5.67 13.56
N ILE A 17 -5.06 5.52 12.40
CA ILE A 17 -3.74 4.90 12.26
C ILE A 17 -2.68 5.71 13.03
N ARG A 18 -2.82 7.04 13.07
CA ARG A 18 -1.87 7.92 13.75
C ARG A 18 -1.87 7.67 15.26
N GLU A 19 -3.04 7.56 15.86
CA GLU A 19 -3.21 7.26 17.28
C GLU A 19 -2.64 5.88 17.62
N VAL A 20 -2.95 4.87 16.80
CA VAL A 20 -2.43 3.50 16.98
C VAL A 20 -0.90 3.47 16.93
N LEU A 21 -0.27 4.16 15.97
CA LEU A 21 1.19 4.21 15.87
C LEU A 21 1.82 4.96 17.04
N SER A 22 1.16 6.01 17.54
CA SER A 22 1.61 6.73 18.74
C SER A 22 1.61 5.83 19.97
N ILE A 23 0.60 4.97 20.13
CA ILE A 23 0.52 3.99 21.23
C ILE A 23 1.60 2.92 21.07
N LEU A 24 1.87 2.47 19.85
CA LEU A 24 2.92 1.48 19.55
C LEU A 24 4.34 2.06 19.62
N GLY A 25 4.50 3.37 19.84
CA GLY A 25 5.79 4.02 19.89
C GLY A 25 6.57 3.96 18.57
N ILE A 26 5.87 3.90 17.43
CA ILE A 26 6.49 3.88 16.10
C ILE A 26 6.61 5.33 15.60
N PRO A 27 7.82 5.90 15.57
CA PRO A 27 8.04 7.29 15.20
C PRO A 27 8.07 7.50 13.68
N GLY A 28 7.77 8.73 13.28
CA GLY A 28 8.03 9.24 11.94
C GLY A 28 6.85 9.15 10.96
N PRO A 29 6.99 9.79 9.79
CA PRO A 29 5.95 9.80 8.77
C PRO A 29 5.79 8.43 8.09
N ALA A 30 4.64 8.20 7.46
CA ALA A 30 4.33 7.00 6.70
C ALA A 30 4.40 5.65 7.46
N GLY A 31 4.53 5.65 8.80
CA GLY A 31 4.50 4.43 9.62
C GLY A 31 3.23 3.60 9.43
N GLY A 32 2.12 4.24 9.04
CA GLY A 32 0.87 3.57 8.73
C GLY A 32 0.97 2.64 7.52
N ILE A 33 1.71 3.06 6.50
CA ILE A 33 2.00 2.22 5.32
C ILE A 33 2.89 1.05 5.74
N ALA A 34 3.89 1.30 6.58
CA ALA A 34 4.79 0.25 7.03
C ALA A 34 4.06 -0.87 7.79
N VAL A 35 3.19 -0.51 8.74
CA VAL A 35 2.53 -1.51 9.59
C VAL A 35 1.26 -2.06 8.96
N PHE A 36 0.41 -1.17 8.42
CA PHE A 36 -0.95 -1.52 7.98
C PHE A 36 -1.13 -1.49 6.46
N GLY A 37 -0.19 -0.94 5.70
CA GLY A 37 -0.31 -0.78 4.25
C GLY A 37 -0.54 -2.10 3.51
N GLY A 38 -0.03 -3.21 4.05
CA GLY A 38 -0.35 -4.53 3.55
C GLY A 38 -1.83 -4.88 3.55
N PHE A 39 -2.54 -4.60 4.63
CA PHE A 39 -3.98 -4.86 4.72
C PHE A 39 -4.82 -3.75 4.08
N ILE A 40 -4.42 -2.48 4.26
CA ILE A 40 -5.19 -1.33 3.77
C ILE A 40 -5.04 -1.17 2.26
N PHE A 41 -3.88 -1.49 1.67
CA PHE A 41 -3.61 -1.28 0.25
C PHE A 41 -3.35 -2.59 -0.49
N THR A 42 -2.27 -3.31 -0.15
CA THR A 42 -1.81 -4.47 -0.94
C THR A 42 -2.87 -5.57 -1.03
N PHE A 43 -3.55 -5.87 0.07
CA PHE A 43 -4.65 -6.83 0.12
C PHE A 43 -5.73 -6.49 -0.92
N TRP A 44 -6.18 -5.24 -0.98
CA TRP A 44 -7.27 -4.83 -1.87
C TRP A 44 -6.82 -4.77 -3.33
N ILE A 45 -5.56 -4.40 -3.59
CA ILE A 45 -4.95 -4.46 -4.94
C ILE A 45 -4.93 -5.91 -5.43
N VAL A 46 -4.42 -6.83 -4.61
CA VAL A 46 -4.34 -8.27 -4.94
C VAL A 46 -5.73 -8.89 -5.05
N ALA A 47 -6.65 -8.56 -4.14
CA ALA A 47 -8.02 -9.06 -4.17
C ALA A 47 -8.73 -8.64 -5.47
N ALA A 48 -8.58 -7.39 -5.90
CA ALA A 48 -9.14 -6.92 -7.16
C ALA A 48 -8.60 -7.72 -8.36
N TYR A 49 -7.29 -7.99 -8.38
CA TYR A 49 -6.65 -8.77 -9.42
C TYR A 49 -7.16 -10.21 -9.47
N LEU A 50 -7.28 -10.87 -8.32
CA LEU A 50 -7.78 -12.25 -8.22
C LEU A 50 -9.27 -12.36 -8.58
N ILE A 51 -10.09 -11.42 -8.11
CA ILE A 51 -11.53 -11.37 -8.41
C ILE A 51 -11.75 -11.16 -9.91
N ALA A 52 -10.95 -10.29 -10.55
CA ALA A 52 -10.99 -10.04 -11.98
C ALA A 52 -10.41 -11.19 -12.84
N GLY A 53 -10.03 -12.32 -12.24
CA GLY A 53 -9.48 -13.46 -12.98
C GLY A 53 -8.07 -13.19 -13.52
N CYS A 54 -7.25 -12.47 -12.76
CA CYS A 54 -5.86 -12.16 -13.11
C CYS A 54 -5.70 -11.34 -14.41
N GLN A 55 -6.72 -10.55 -14.76
CA GLN A 55 -6.71 -9.67 -15.94
C GLN A 55 -5.61 -8.61 -15.86
N ARG A 56 -5.02 -8.31 -17.01
CA ARG A 56 -3.96 -7.30 -17.17
C ARG A 56 -4.44 -5.93 -16.68
N LEU A 57 -3.54 -5.17 -16.09
CA LEU A 57 -3.74 -3.86 -15.49
C LEU A 57 -4.66 -3.82 -14.26
N SER A 58 -5.26 -4.94 -13.81
CA SER A 58 -6.21 -4.88 -12.69
C SER A 58 -5.55 -4.45 -11.38
N CYS A 59 -4.29 -4.87 -11.14
CA CYS A 59 -3.52 -4.40 -9.98
C CYS A 59 -3.22 -2.91 -10.14
N LEU A 60 -2.67 -2.52 -11.29
CA LEU A 60 -2.24 -1.15 -11.55
C LEU A 60 -3.41 -0.15 -11.47
N SER A 61 -4.52 -0.46 -12.14
CA SER A 61 -5.73 0.37 -12.12
C SER A 61 -6.31 0.48 -10.72
N THR A 62 -6.38 -0.62 -9.96
CA THR A 62 -6.87 -0.57 -8.57
C THR A 62 -5.93 0.28 -7.71
N ALA A 63 -4.61 0.09 -7.85
CA ALA A 63 -3.63 0.83 -7.09
C ALA A 63 -3.70 2.34 -7.37
N ILE A 64 -3.82 2.77 -8.62
CA ILE A 64 -3.93 4.19 -9.00
C ILE A 64 -5.26 4.81 -8.51
N LEU A 65 -6.35 4.04 -8.51
CA LEU A 65 -7.64 4.52 -8.02
C LEU A 65 -7.63 4.84 -6.53
N ILE A 66 -6.87 4.11 -5.70
CA ILE A 66 -6.79 4.34 -4.25
C ILE A 66 -6.37 5.78 -3.90
N PRO A 67 -5.18 6.27 -4.29
CA PRO A 67 -4.77 7.63 -4.00
C PRO A 67 -5.64 8.65 -4.75
N SER A 68 -6.17 8.31 -5.94
CA SER A 68 -7.09 9.19 -6.66
C SER A 68 -8.37 9.45 -5.86
N PHE A 69 -8.92 8.43 -5.20
CA PHE A 69 -10.05 8.59 -4.30
C PHE A 69 -9.65 9.28 -2.99
N CYS A 70 -8.48 8.96 -2.43
CA CYS A 70 -7.98 9.66 -1.24
C CYS A 70 -7.86 11.16 -1.48
N MET A 71 -7.44 11.60 -2.67
CA MET A 71 -7.33 13.03 -3.02
C MET A 71 -8.66 13.77 -3.08
N LEU A 72 -9.80 13.07 -3.18
CA LEU A 72 -11.12 13.70 -3.07
C LEU A 72 -11.42 14.14 -1.62
N PHE A 73 -10.64 13.68 -0.65
CA PHE A 73 -10.83 13.93 0.78
C PHE A 73 -9.53 14.45 1.40
N SER A 74 -9.48 15.75 1.71
CA SER A 74 -8.34 16.38 2.41
C SER A 74 -8.56 16.37 3.93
N PRO A 75 -7.51 16.21 4.75
CA PRO A 75 -6.09 16.01 4.40
C PRO A 75 -5.67 14.54 4.27
N TRP A 76 -4.71 14.26 3.39
CA TRP A 76 -4.11 12.92 3.26
C TRP A 76 -2.77 12.87 4.00
N TYR A 77 -2.64 11.96 4.99
CA TYR A 77 -1.50 11.89 5.91
C TYR A 77 -1.17 13.21 6.63
N GLY A 78 -2.16 14.08 6.82
CA GLY A 78 -1.98 15.39 7.45
C GLY A 78 -1.38 16.46 6.51
N VAL A 79 -1.14 16.13 5.24
CA VAL A 79 -0.77 17.11 4.21
C VAL A 79 -2.04 17.71 3.63
N VAL A 80 -2.33 18.95 4.02
CA VAL A 80 -3.47 19.75 3.53
C VAL A 80 -3.12 20.46 2.22
N ASP A 81 -1.84 20.84 2.08
CA ASP A 81 -1.19 21.53 0.98
C ASP A 81 0.30 21.17 1.10
N PRO A 82 1.01 20.68 0.06
CA PRO A 82 0.92 21.13 -1.33
C PRO A 82 0.66 20.02 -2.40
N PRO A 83 0.45 20.39 -3.69
CA PRO A 83 0.13 19.49 -4.81
C PRO A 83 1.13 18.34 -5.04
N TRP A 84 2.38 18.51 -4.60
CA TRP A 84 3.43 17.51 -4.81
C TRP A 84 3.08 16.17 -4.15
N PHE A 85 2.43 16.18 -2.98
CA PHE A 85 2.12 14.94 -2.27
C PHE A 85 1.16 14.03 -3.05
N GLY A 86 0.23 14.63 -3.80
CA GLY A 86 -0.65 13.88 -4.70
C GLY A 86 0.14 13.17 -5.81
N ILE A 87 1.10 13.85 -6.43
CA ILE A 87 1.95 13.28 -7.49
C ILE A 87 2.74 12.07 -6.94
N TYR A 88 3.38 12.22 -5.78
CA TYR A 88 4.10 11.12 -5.15
C TYR A 88 3.19 9.98 -4.71
N GLY A 89 1.97 10.29 -4.27
CA GLY A 89 0.97 9.28 -3.95
C GLY A 89 0.58 8.43 -5.16
N ILE A 90 0.26 9.07 -6.30
CA ILE A 90 -0.01 8.34 -7.55
C ILE A 90 1.22 7.53 -7.96
N LEU A 91 2.42 8.11 -7.88
CA LEU A 91 3.67 7.42 -8.22
C LEU A 91 3.90 6.19 -7.33
N ALA A 92 3.79 6.34 -6.01
CA ALA A 92 3.98 5.26 -5.03
C ALA A 92 3.03 4.09 -5.30
N PHE A 93 1.75 4.37 -5.55
CA PHE A 93 0.77 3.34 -5.85
C PHE A 93 0.90 2.78 -7.27
N THR A 94 1.34 3.58 -8.25
CA THR A 94 1.68 3.09 -9.59
C THR A 94 2.78 2.03 -9.50
N VAL A 95 3.86 2.32 -8.77
CA VAL A 95 4.94 1.35 -8.50
C VAL A 95 4.39 0.13 -7.76
N ALA A 96 3.59 0.35 -6.71
CA ALA A 96 2.99 -0.71 -5.92
C ALA A 96 2.17 -1.68 -6.78
N GLY A 97 1.27 -1.17 -7.63
CA GLY A 97 0.42 -1.99 -8.49
C GLY A 97 1.20 -2.67 -9.63
N ALA A 98 2.16 -1.97 -10.23
CA ALA A 98 2.99 -2.51 -11.31
C ALA A 98 3.85 -3.68 -10.83
N VAL A 99 4.41 -3.60 -9.63
CA VAL A 99 5.27 -4.65 -9.07
C VAL A 99 4.50 -5.94 -8.78
N VAL A 100 3.31 -5.84 -8.16
CA VAL A 100 2.46 -7.04 -7.94
C VAL A 100 2.14 -7.70 -9.27
N GLU A 101 1.71 -6.91 -10.26
CA GLU A 101 1.31 -7.44 -11.55
C GLU A 101 2.49 -8.07 -12.31
N TRP A 102 3.63 -7.39 -12.32
CA TRP A 102 4.82 -7.87 -13.01
C TRP A 102 5.33 -9.18 -12.41
N MET A 103 5.49 -9.22 -11.08
CA MET A 103 5.93 -10.42 -10.36
C MET A 103 5.05 -11.61 -10.70
N TYR A 104 3.72 -11.45 -10.55
CA TYR A 104 2.79 -12.53 -10.81
C TYR A 104 2.81 -12.98 -12.27
N ARG A 105 2.98 -12.06 -13.23
CA ARG A 105 3.01 -12.42 -14.66
C ARG A 105 4.30 -13.12 -15.09
N CYS A 106 5.44 -12.80 -14.47
CA CYS A 106 6.72 -13.40 -14.82
C CYS A 106 6.89 -14.83 -14.28
N GLU A 107 6.54 -15.05 -13.01
CA GLU A 107 6.77 -16.34 -12.36
C GLU A 107 5.48 -17.11 -12.08
N GLY A 108 4.37 -16.41 -11.86
CA GLY A 108 3.10 -17.01 -11.46
C GLY A 108 3.12 -17.64 -10.06
N GLY A 109 1.95 -18.10 -9.64
CA GLY A 109 1.79 -18.87 -8.40
C GLY A 109 1.81 -18.05 -7.12
N LEU A 110 1.72 -18.77 -5.99
CA LEU A 110 1.54 -18.17 -4.66
C LEU A 110 2.78 -17.43 -4.16
N LYS A 111 3.98 -18.00 -4.39
CA LYS A 111 5.25 -17.40 -3.93
C LYS A 111 5.48 -16.04 -4.58
N SER A 112 5.31 -15.97 -5.90
CA SER A 112 5.44 -14.72 -6.64
C SER A 112 4.40 -13.68 -6.21
N LEU A 113 3.15 -14.09 -6.00
CA LEU A 113 2.11 -13.18 -5.50
C LEU A 113 2.46 -12.62 -4.11
N ALA A 114 2.98 -13.46 -3.21
CA ALA A 114 3.37 -13.06 -1.86
C ALA A 114 4.57 -12.10 -1.87
N LEU A 115 5.62 -12.42 -2.64
CA LEU A 115 6.79 -11.57 -2.81
C LEU A 115 6.44 -10.25 -3.50
N GLY A 116 5.60 -10.29 -4.54
CA GLY A 116 5.09 -9.10 -5.21
C GLY A 116 4.30 -8.20 -4.27
N GLY A 117 3.48 -8.78 -3.39
CA GLY A 117 2.80 -8.03 -2.33
C GLY A 117 3.75 -7.36 -1.34
N GLY A 118 4.79 -8.08 -0.89
CA GLY A 118 5.81 -7.52 -0.02
C GLY A 118 6.57 -6.36 -0.66
N LEU A 119 7.09 -6.56 -1.87
CA LEU A 119 7.79 -5.51 -2.63
C LEU A 119 6.88 -4.32 -2.95
N SER A 120 5.61 -4.57 -3.24
CA SER A 120 4.61 -3.54 -3.51
C SER A 120 4.45 -2.58 -2.34
N ASN A 121 4.21 -3.09 -1.12
CA ASN A 121 4.05 -2.21 0.04
C ASN A 121 5.38 -1.56 0.45
N MET A 122 6.50 -2.29 0.33
CA MET A 122 7.83 -1.76 0.63
C MET A 122 8.19 -0.57 -0.28
N LEU A 123 7.99 -0.70 -1.58
CA LEU A 123 8.28 0.38 -2.52
C LEU A 123 7.29 1.54 -2.36
N CYS A 124 6.02 1.25 -2.07
CA CYS A 124 5.04 2.29 -1.72
C CYS A 124 5.50 3.10 -0.50
N TYR A 125 5.95 2.41 0.55
CA TYR A 125 6.49 3.03 1.76
C TYR A 125 7.73 3.87 1.46
N LEU A 126 8.71 3.33 0.72
CA LEU A 126 9.95 4.04 0.41
C LEU A 126 9.72 5.30 -0.43
N VAL A 127 8.88 5.23 -1.47
CA VAL A 127 8.54 6.40 -2.28
C VAL A 127 7.87 7.47 -1.41
N THR A 128 6.92 7.06 -0.56
CA THR A 128 6.22 7.99 0.35
C THR A 128 7.18 8.61 1.36
N LEU A 129 8.06 7.80 1.94
CA LEU A 129 9.05 8.25 2.92
C LEU A 129 10.02 9.27 2.30
N ILE A 130 10.56 8.97 1.12
CA ILE A 130 11.47 9.87 0.39
C ILE A 130 10.75 11.18 0.05
N ALA A 131 9.50 11.11 -0.41
CA ALA A 131 8.71 12.30 -0.73
C ALA A 131 8.56 13.22 0.48
N ILE A 132 8.14 12.67 1.62
CA ILE A 132 7.95 13.44 2.85
C ILE A 132 9.30 13.98 3.34
N GLY A 133 10.31 13.14 3.42
CA GLY A 133 11.64 13.51 3.90
C GLY A 133 12.30 14.59 3.05
N ALA A 134 12.17 14.54 1.73
CA ALA A 134 12.76 15.53 0.82
C ALA A 134 12.05 16.89 0.84
N HIS A 135 10.74 16.93 1.15
CA HIS A 135 9.95 18.17 1.11
C HIS A 135 9.71 18.80 2.48
N THR A 136 9.87 18.05 3.58
CA THR A 136 9.53 18.53 4.92
C THR A 136 10.64 18.34 5.95
N ASP A 137 11.76 17.73 5.56
CA ASP A 137 12.85 17.31 6.45
C ASP A 137 12.41 16.40 7.61
N LEU A 138 11.20 15.84 7.54
CA LEU A 138 10.67 14.88 8.51
C LEU A 138 11.13 13.47 8.13
N TRP A 139 12.06 12.95 8.90
CA TRP A 139 12.54 11.58 8.79
C TRP A 139 12.27 10.80 10.09
N PRO A 140 11.94 9.50 10.02
CA PRO A 140 11.99 8.65 11.20
C PRO A 140 13.45 8.58 11.69
N PRO A 141 13.67 8.29 12.98
CA PRO A 141 15.00 8.02 13.50
C PRO A 141 15.70 6.93 12.67
N GLN A 142 17.00 7.08 12.41
CA GLN A 142 17.72 6.22 11.46
C GLN A 142 17.61 4.73 11.78
N ALA A 143 17.55 4.36 13.07
CA ALA A 143 17.36 2.98 13.51
C ALA A 143 16.00 2.38 13.08
N PHE A 144 14.97 3.21 12.90
CA PHE A 144 13.63 2.78 12.51
C PHE A 144 13.45 2.68 11.00
N ILE A 145 14.32 3.27 10.17
CA ILE A 145 14.24 3.13 8.71
C ILE A 145 14.31 1.66 8.25
N PRO A 146 15.34 0.87 8.61
CA PRO A 146 15.42 -0.53 8.20
C PRO A 146 14.32 -1.39 8.84
N LEU A 147 13.92 -1.08 10.07
CA LEU A 147 12.82 -1.76 10.76
C LEU A 147 11.49 -1.54 10.04
N ASN A 148 11.11 -0.29 9.79
CA ASN A 148 9.87 0.06 9.09
C ASN A 148 9.87 -0.47 7.65
N THR A 149 11.02 -0.49 6.99
CA THR A 149 11.15 -1.10 5.66
C THR A 149 10.87 -2.61 5.72
N SER A 150 11.43 -3.31 6.70
CA SER A 150 11.17 -4.75 6.91
C SER A 150 9.71 -5.02 7.29
N LEU A 151 9.11 -4.18 8.13
CA LEU A 151 7.70 -4.24 8.48
C LEU A 151 6.81 -4.00 7.26
N SER A 152 7.14 -3.02 6.42
CA SER A 152 6.39 -2.72 5.19
C SER A 152 6.38 -3.90 4.22
N PHE A 153 7.52 -4.57 4.06
CA PHE A 153 7.60 -5.79 3.26
C PHE A 153 6.76 -6.91 3.86
N THR A 154 6.89 -7.14 5.17
CA THR A 154 6.19 -8.22 5.88
C THR A 154 4.69 -8.01 5.85
N SER A 155 4.21 -6.79 6.10
CA SER A 155 2.79 -6.46 6.05
C SER A 155 2.24 -6.64 4.63
N GLY A 156 2.96 -6.18 3.59
CA GLY A 156 2.59 -6.39 2.19
C GLY A 156 2.47 -7.86 1.81
N LEU A 157 3.43 -8.68 2.25
CA LEU A 157 3.42 -10.13 2.05
C LEU A 157 2.19 -10.77 2.71
N ILE A 158 1.91 -10.44 3.97
CA ILE A 158 0.74 -10.94 4.70
C ILE A 158 -0.55 -10.52 3.99
N GLY A 159 -0.66 -9.25 3.59
CA GLY A 159 -1.85 -8.72 2.88
C GLY A 159 -2.13 -9.47 1.58
N SER A 160 -1.09 -9.75 0.80
CA SER A 160 -1.21 -10.56 -0.43
C SER A 160 -1.64 -12.00 -0.16
N LEU A 161 -1.05 -12.65 0.85
CA LEU A 161 -1.44 -14.01 1.26
C LEU A 161 -2.88 -14.08 1.75
N LEU A 162 -3.31 -13.12 2.57
CA LEU A 162 -4.70 -13.03 3.04
C LEU A 162 -5.68 -12.87 1.87
N ALA A 163 -5.36 -12.02 0.89
CA ALA A 163 -6.18 -11.84 -0.29
C ALA A 163 -6.29 -13.14 -1.09
N TYR A 164 -5.18 -13.85 -1.27
CA TYR A 164 -5.18 -15.16 -1.92
C TYR A 164 -6.05 -16.19 -1.18
N LEU A 165 -5.88 -16.28 0.14
CA LEU A 165 -6.61 -17.23 0.99
C LEU A 165 -8.12 -16.96 0.98
N LEU A 166 -8.55 -15.70 1.06
CA LEU A 166 -9.97 -15.39 1.07
C LEU A 166 -10.63 -15.57 -0.31
N ILE A 167 -9.96 -15.18 -1.40
CA ILE A 167 -10.59 -15.16 -2.72
C ILE A 167 -10.50 -16.49 -3.45
N LYS A 168 -9.40 -17.24 -3.29
CA LYS A 168 -9.18 -18.47 -4.07
C LYS A 168 -9.58 -19.73 -3.31
N THR A 169 -9.32 -19.78 -2.00
CA THR A 169 -9.75 -20.91 -1.15
C THR A 169 -11.19 -20.80 -0.67
N GLY A 170 -11.81 -19.60 -0.73
CA GLY A 170 -13.23 -19.40 -0.43
C GLY A 170 -14.20 -19.78 -1.54
N LYS A 171 -13.71 -20.17 -2.73
CA LYS A 171 -14.53 -20.70 -3.85
C LYS A 171 -14.69 -22.23 -3.72
N VAL A 172 -15.27 -22.67 -2.60
CA VAL A 172 -15.76 -24.05 -2.40
C VAL A 172 -17.10 -24.20 -3.08
#